data_AF-A0A850Q382-F1
#
_entry.id   AF-A0A850Q382-F1
#
_cell.length_a   1.000
_cell.length_b   1.000
_cell.length_c   1.000
_cell.angle_alpha   90.00
_cell.angle_beta   90.00
_cell.angle_gamma   90.00
#
_symmetry.space_group_name_H-M   'P 1'
#
loop_
_entity.id
_entity.type
_entity.pdbx_description
1 polymer ?
#
loop_
_entity_poly.entity_id
_entity_poly.type
_entity_poly.pdbx_seq_one_letter_code
_entity_poly.pdbx_strand_id
1 'polypeptide(L)'
;PVVSKAIIAGIICACVQYIIAYCGLSFKKETENAILFLPIAFAFFVYVIFAGYAINRVLEESKTVARAIVTKNLDTFLTYRDEQLPILIHLPLGAVSFIIIFFALFFPFPEEMVGTTSVFSIIFIMTLLFLVTKELDNYESSIWFRAKTPEEWWDIDIEEHFRKKDALQGQSEQ
;
A
#
# COMPACT_ATOMS: atom_id res chain seq x y z
N PRO A 1 1.65 9.32 12.53
CA PRO A 1 0.36 8.67 12.19
C PRO A 1 0.19 8.49 10.67
N VAL A 2 -0.37 7.36 10.23
CA VAL A 2 -0.57 7.02 8.80
C VAL A 2 -1.35 8.12 8.06
N VAL A 3 -2.46 8.59 8.65
CA VAL A 3 -3.31 9.64 8.06
C VAL A 3 -2.54 10.96 7.86
N SER A 4 -1.72 11.37 8.84
CA SER A 4 -0.95 12.62 8.74
C SER A 4 0.05 12.59 7.59
N LYS A 5 0.69 11.44 7.31
CA LYS A 5 1.61 11.29 6.17
C LYS A 5 0.87 11.47 4.84
N ALA A 6 -0.34 10.89 4.71
CA ALA A 6 -1.17 11.05 3.53
C ALA A 6 -1.65 12.50 3.34
N ILE A 7 -2.02 13.20 4.42
CA ILE A 7 -2.38 14.62 4.38
C ILE A 7 -1.21 15.48 3.89
N ILE A 8 -0.02 15.28 4.46
CA ILE A 8 1.19 16.05 4.07
C ILE A 8 1.52 15.82 2.60
N ALA A 9 1.51 14.57 2.13
CA ALA A 9 1.72 14.26 0.71
C ALA A 9 0.68 14.95 -0.19
N GLY A 10 -0.60 14.90 0.20
CA GLY A 10 -1.69 15.58 -0.49
C GLY A 10 -1.48 17.09 -0.59
N ILE A 11 -1.11 17.74 0.51
CA ILE A 11 -0.83 19.19 0.55
C ILE A 11 0.33 19.54 -0.37
N ILE A 12 1.45 18.80 -0.29
CA ILE A 12 2.63 19.05 -1.13
C ILE A 12 2.26 18.99 -2.61
N CYS A 13 1.61 17.92 -3.05
CA CYS A 13 1.22 17.76 -4.45
C CYS A 13 0.17 18.79 -4.89
N ALA A 14 -0.76 19.16 -4.02
CA ALA A 14 -1.74 20.22 -4.29
C ALA A 14 -1.07 21.58 -4.46
N CYS A 15 -0.09 21.92 -3.62
CA CYS A 15 0.72 23.13 -3.78
C CYS A 15 1.53 23.11 -5.09
N VAL A 16 2.11 21.96 -5.45
CA VAL A 16 2.81 21.79 -6.73
C VAL A 16 1.85 22.00 -7.91
N GLN A 17 0.63 21.43 -7.85
CA GLN A 17 -0.39 21.64 -8.89
C GLN A 17 -0.76 23.11 -9.02
N TYR A 18 -0.96 23.81 -7.89
CA TYR A 18 -1.29 25.23 -7.88
C TYR A 18 -0.20 26.06 -8.56
N ILE A 19 1.08 25.79 -8.27
CA ILE A 19 2.22 26.45 -8.90
C ILE A 19 2.27 26.15 -10.41
N ILE A 20 2.07 24.89 -10.82
CA ILE A 20 2.02 24.50 -12.24
C ILE A 20 0.92 25.26 -12.99
N ALA A 21 -0.28 25.34 -12.40
CA ALA A 21 -1.41 26.04 -12.97
C ALA A 21 -1.16 27.55 -13.08
N TYR A 22 -0.66 28.17 -12.00
CA TYR A 22 -0.35 29.60 -11.95
C TYR A 22 0.73 30.00 -12.95
N CYS A 23 1.75 29.16 -13.15
CA CYS A 23 2.81 29.38 -14.14
C CYS A 23 2.39 29.05 -15.58
N GLY A 24 1.17 28.56 -15.81
CA GLY A 24 0.71 28.17 -17.16
C GLY A 24 1.44 26.96 -17.73
N LEU A 25 2.00 26.09 -16.87
CA LEU A 25 2.74 24.88 -17.26
C LEU A 25 1.84 23.66 -17.50
N SER A 26 0.53 23.81 -17.32
CA SER A 26 -0.45 22.77 -17.60
C SER A 26 -0.50 22.41 -19.09
N PHE A 27 -1.00 21.21 -19.40
CA PHE A 27 -1.24 20.82 -20.79
C PHE A 27 -2.22 21.77 -21.48
N LYS A 28 -2.11 21.91 -22.81
CA LYS A 28 -3.07 22.69 -23.59
C LYS A 28 -4.44 22.00 -23.56
N LYS A 29 -5.53 22.76 -23.57
CA LYS A 29 -6.91 22.22 -23.66
C LYS A 29 -7.14 21.36 -24.91
N GLU A 30 -6.44 21.65 -26.00
CA GLU A 30 -6.48 20.84 -27.24
C GLU A 30 -6.00 19.39 -27.02
N THR A 31 -5.16 19.17 -26.01
CA THR A 31 -4.61 17.86 -25.62
C THR A 31 -5.55 17.06 -24.71
N GLU A 32 -6.64 17.67 -24.23
CA GLU A 32 -7.60 17.10 -23.26
C GLU A 32 -8.27 15.82 -23.78
N ASN A 33 -8.72 15.83 -25.04
CA ASN A 33 -9.55 14.76 -25.59
C ASN A 33 -8.76 13.54 -26.10
N ALA A 34 -7.56 13.74 -26.65
CA ALA A 34 -6.84 12.65 -27.32
C ALA A 34 -5.78 11.97 -26.43
N ILE A 35 -5.13 12.72 -25.53
CA ILE A 35 -3.96 12.22 -24.79
C ILE A 35 -4.20 12.17 -23.29
N LEU A 36 -5.15 12.93 -22.74
CA LEU A 36 -5.37 12.95 -21.29
C LEU A 36 -6.44 11.97 -20.83
N PHE A 37 -7.60 11.94 -21.49
CA PHE A 37 -8.72 11.12 -21.01
C PHE A 37 -8.46 9.61 -21.09
N LEU A 38 -7.94 9.10 -22.21
CA LEU A 38 -7.75 7.66 -22.38
C LEU A 38 -6.63 7.09 -21.48
N PRO A 39 -5.41 7.68 -21.42
CA PRO A 39 -4.34 7.16 -20.57
C PRO A 39 -4.64 7.30 -19.08
N ILE A 40 -5.28 8.40 -18.64
CA ILE A 40 -5.61 8.56 -17.23
C ILE A 40 -6.70 7.56 -16.81
N ALA A 41 -7.75 7.38 -17.63
CA ALA A 41 -8.81 6.41 -17.34
C ALA A 41 -8.28 4.98 -17.34
N PHE A 42 -7.42 4.63 -18.30
CA PHE A 42 -6.75 3.34 -18.34
C PHE A 42 -5.84 3.14 -17.12
N ALA A 43 -5.03 4.13 -16.75
CA ALA A 43 -4.18 4.06 -15.57
C ALA A 43 -5.02 3.89 -14.28
N PHE A 44 -6.12 4.61 -14.13
CA PHE A 44 -7.06 4.43 -13.01
C PHE A 44 -7.64 3.02 -12.98
N PHE A 45 -8.09 2.49 -14.12
CA PHE A 45 -8.60 1.13 -14.21
C PHE A 45 -7.57 0.09 -13.78
N VAL A 46 -6.35 0.19 -14.31
CA VAL A 46 -5.23 -0.68 -13.95
C VAL A 46 -4.87 -0.53 -12.46
N TYR A 47 -4.86 0.70 -11.94
CA TYR A 47 -4.61 0.98 -10.52
C TYR A 47 -5.64 0.28 -9.63
N VAL A 48 -6.93 0.36 -9.96
CA VAL A 48 -7.99 -0.26 -9.17
C VAL A 48 -7.83 -1.78 -9.12
N ILE A 49 -7.43 -2.42 -10.23
CA ILE A 49 -7.18 -3.87 -10.27
C ILE A 49 -6.01 -4.23 -9.34
N PHE A 50 -4.87 -3.56 -9.47
CA PHE A 50 -3.70 -3.86 -8.64
C PHE A 50 -3.92 -3.52 -7.16
N ALA A 51 -4.55 -2.38 -6.87
CA ALA A 51 -4.89 -1.98 -5.51
C ALA A 51 -5.87 -2.99 -4.89
N GLY A 52 -6.90 -3.39 -5.62
CA GLY A 52 -7.88 -4.39 -5.16
C GLY A 52 -7.22 -5.74 -4.87
N TYR A 53 -6.36 -6.21 -5.78
CA TYR A 53 -5.60 -7.45 -5.57
C TYR A 53 -4.69 -7.35 -4.34
N ALA A 54 -3.90 -6.29 -4.22
CA ALA A 54 -2.99 -6.07 -3.09
C ALA A 54 -3.75 -6.03 -1.76
N ILE A 55 -4.82 -5.24 -1.68
CA ILE A 55 -5.64 -5.12 -0.47
C ILE A 55 -6.27 -6.46 -0.10
N ASN A 56 -6.85 -7.19 -1.06
CA ASN A 56 -7.44 -8.50 -0.76
C ASN A 56 -6.40 -9.47 -0.22
N ARG A 57 -5.21 -9.52 -0.83
CA ARG A 57 -4.13 -10.40 -0.38
C ARG A 57 -3.68 -10.07 1.04
N VAL A 58 -3.37 -8.80 1.31
CA VAL A 58 -3.03 -8.30 2.66
C VAL A 58 -4.13 -8.66 3.66
N LEU A 59 -5.39 -8.48 3.30
CA LEU A 59 -6.53 -8.76 4.18
C LEU A 59 -6.69 -10.26 4.48
N GLU A 60 -6.36 -11.12 3.52
CA GLU A 60 -6.38 -12.58 3.72
C GLU A 60 -5.24 -13.04 4.65
N GLU A 61 -4.01 -12.58 4.42
CA GLU A 61 -2.85 -12.92 5.25
C GLU A 61 -3.01 -12.37 6.67
N SER A 62 -3.44 -11.11 6.80
CA SER A 62 -3.69 -10.47 8.10
C SER A 62 -4.79 -11.19 8.90
N LYS A 63 -5.83 -11.74 8.25
CA LYS A 63 -6.84 -12.60 8.92
C LYS A 63 -6.24 -13.92 9.39
N THR A 64 -5.35 -14.52 8.59
CA THR A 64 -4.66 -15.77 8.95
C THR A 64 -3.77 -15.57 10.16
N VAL A 65 -2.95 -14.51 10.17
CA VAL A 65 -2.11 -14.13 11.33
C VAL A 65 -2.96 -13.80 12.55
N ALA A 66 -4.02 -12.99 12.39
CA ALA A 66 -4.92 -12.68 13.49
C ALA A 66 -5.57 -13.94 14.08
N ARG A 67 -5.98 -14.90 13.24
CA ARG A 67 -6.52 -16.19 13.68
C ARG A 67 -5.46 -16.98 14.45
N ALA A 68 -4.24 -17.06 13.94
CA ALA A 68 -3.14 -17.77 14.59
C ALA A 68 -2.86 -17.24 16.00
N ILE A 69 -2.85 -15.91 16.18
CA ILE A 69 -2.70 -15.25 17.48
C ILE A 69 -3.84 -15.66 18.42
N VAL A 70 -5.10 -15.54 17.98
CA VAL A 70 -6.28 -15.86 18.81
C VAL A 70 -6.33 -17.34 19.17
N THR A 71 -5.98 -18.24 18.25
CA THR A 71 -5.95 -19.69 18.49
C THR A 71 -4.65 -20.17 19.13
N LYS A 72 -3.73 -19.26 19.49
CA LYS A 72 -2.40 -19.57 20.04
C LYS A 72 -1.58 -20.57 19.20
N ASN A 73 -1.75 -20.52 17.88
CA ASN A 73 -1.01 -21.37 16.95
C ASN A 73 0.29 -20.68 16.54
N LEU A 74 1.37 -20.94 17.29
CA LEU A 74 2.68 -20.37 17.06
C LEU A 74 3.23 -20.71 15.68
N ASP A 75 3.09 -21.95 15.23
CA ASP A 75 3.67 -22.40 13.95
C ASP A 75 3.10 -21.60 12.79
N THR A 76 1.77 -21.45 12.73
CA THR A 76 1.13 -20.63 11.69
C THR A 76 1.52 -19.17 11.81
N PHE A 77 1.64 -18.63 13.04
CA PHE A 77 2.11 -17.27 13.21
C PHE A 77 3.51 -17.09 12.62
N LEU A 78 4.47 -17.95 12.98
CA LEU A 78 5.85 -17.86 12.50
C LEU A 78 5.95 -17.99 10.99
N THR A 79 5.23 -18.94 10.38
CA THR A 79 5.22 -19.10 8.91
C THR A 79 4.80 -17.81 8.19
N TYR A 80 3.77 -17.12 8.67
CA TYR A 80 3.24 -15.93 8.01
C TYR A 80 3.88 -14.62 8.48
N ARG A 81 4.53 -14.60 9.64
CA ARG A 81 5.16 -13.38 10.22
C ARG A 81 6.20 -12.78 9.27
N ASP A 82 6.99 -13.64 8.62
CA ASP A 82 8.13 -13.24 7.80
C ASP A 82 7.82 -13.36 6.28
N GLU A 83 6.64 -13.88 5.92
CA GLU A 83 6.09 -13.81 4.56
C GLU A 83 5.64 -12.37 4.26
N GLN A 84 6.58 -11.53 3.85
CA GLN A 84 6.25 -10.21 3.31
C GLN A 84 5.70 -10.36 1.90
N LEU A 85 4.77 -9.47 1.53
CA LEU A 85 4.30 -9.44 0.16
C LEU A 85 5.45 -9.25 -0.82
N PRO A 86 5.44 -10.00 -1.93
CA PRO A 86 6.45 -9.81 -2.97
C PRO A 86 6.50 -8.35 -3.40
N ILE A 87 7.72 -7.78 -3.46
CA ILE A 87 7.97 -6.41 -3.98
C ILE A 87 7.27 -6.18 -5.33
N LEU A 88 7.08 -7.26 -6.10
CA LEU A 88 6.33 -7.32 -7.36
C LEU A 88 4.88 -6.81 -7.28
N ILE A 89 4.23 -6.76 -6.12
CA ILE A 89 2.88 -6.20 -5.97
C ILE A 89 2.93 -4.68 -5.74
N HIS A 90 3.94 -4.19 -5.02
CA HIS A 90 4.10 -2.77 -4.73
C HIS A 90 4.63 -1.98 -5.93
N LEU A 91 5.48 -2.60 -6.76
CA LEU A 91 6.10 -1.92 -7.90
C LEU A 91 5.08 -1.46 -8.98
N PRO A 92 4.15 -2.32 -9.48
CA PRO A 92 3.13 -1.90 -10.42
C PRO A 92 2.19 -0.84 -9.83
N LEU A 93 1.80 -1.01 -8.56
CA LEU A 93 0.95 -0.05 -7.87
C LEU A 93 1.60 1.33 -7.81
N GLY A 94 2.88 1.40 -7.43
CA GLY A 94 3.66 2.63 -7.41
C GLY A 94 3.86 3.25 -8.79
N ALA A 95 4.19 2.44 -9.80
CA ALA A 95 4.40 2.90 -11.17
C ALA A 95 3.12 3.50 -11.78
N VAL A 96 1.99 2.81 -11.64
CA VAL A 96 0.69 3.31 -12.13
C VAL A 96 0.27 4.54 -11.33
N SER A 97 0.56 4.58 -10.03
CA SER A 97 0.29 5.76 -9.21
C SER A 97 1.03 6.98 -9.75
N PHE A 98 2.32 6.84 -10.05
CA PHE A 98 3.13 7.91 -10.59
C PHE A 98 2.55 8.46 -11.90
N ILE A 99 2.06 7.59 -12.80
CA ILE A 99 1.42 8.00 -14.05
C ILE A 99 0.17 8.84 -13.77
N ILE A 100 -0.72 8.38 -12.88
CA ILE A 100 -1.95 9.11 -12.51
C ILE A 100 -1.60 10.48 -11.93
N ILE A 101 -0.64 10.53 -11.01
CA ILE A 101 -0.20 11.76 -10.34
C ILE A 101 0.37 12.74 -11.35
N PHE A 102 1.24 12.28 -12.26
CA PHE A 102 1.79 13.10 -13.32
C PHE A 102 0.67 13.73 -14.16
N PHE A 103 -0.27 12.93 -14.67
CA PHE A 103 -1.36 13.47 -15.47
C PHE A 103 -2.28 14.41 -14.68
N ALA A 104 -2.56 14.11 -13.41
CA ALA A 104 -3.38 14.97 -12.56
C ALA A 104 -2.71 16.31 -12.25
N LEU A 105 -1.38 16.34 -12.04
CA LEU A 105 -0.64 17.58 -11.77
C LEU A 105 -0.66 18.55 -12.95
N PHE A 106 -0.59 18.04 -14.17
CA PHE A 106 -0.52 18.85 -15.39
C PHE A 106 -1.88 19.00 -16.09
N PHE A 107 -2.96 18.46 -15.52
CA PHE A 107 -4.29 18.53 -16.11
C PHE A 107 -4.79 19.99 -16.18
N PRO A 108 -5.36 20.44 -17.32
CA PRO A 108 -5.82 21.81 -17.48
C PRO A 108 -7.20 22.02 -16.85
N PHE A 109 -7.25 22.01 -15.51
CA PHE A 109 -8.49 22.26 -14.77
C PHE A 109 -9.12 23.61 -15.15
N PRO A 110 -10.46 23.71 -15.19
CA PRO A 110 -11.15 24.95 -15.53
C PRO A 110 -10.90 26.06 -14.50
N GLU A 111 -10.72 25.67 -13.24
CA GLU A 111 -10.43 26.55 -12.11
C GLU A 111 -9.27 25.98 -11.29
N GLU A 112 -8.35 26.84 -10.84
CA GLU A 112 -7.16 26.45 -10.07
C GLU A 112 -7.53 25.69 -8.79
N MET A 113 -8.56 26.16 -8.08
CA MET A 113 -9.02 25.56 -6.82
C MET A 113 -9.65 24.19 -7.04
N VAL A 114 -10.33 23.98 -8.18
CA VAL A 114 -10.87 22.66 -8.55
C VAL A 114 -9.72 21.69 -8.78
N GLY A 115 -8.67 22.11 -9.48
CA GLY A 115 -7.48 21.28 -9.69
C GLY A 115 -6.74 20.95 -8.41
N THR A 116 -6.53 21.95 -7.57
CA THR A 116 -5.83 21.82 -6.28
C THR A 116 -6.56 20.82 -5.37
N THR A 117 -7.89 20.96 -5.25
CA THR A 117 -8.72 20.06 -4.42
C THR A 117 -8.76 18.64 -5.00
N SER A 118 -8.81 18.52 -6.32
CA SER A 118 -8.83 17.23 -7.02
C SER A 118 -7.51 16.48 -6.81
N VAL A 119 -6.36 17.13 -7.04
CA VAL A 119 -5.04 16.54 -6.81
C VAL A 119 -4.85 16.19 -5.34
N PHE A 120 -5.23 17.08 -4.40
CA PHE A 120 -5.20 16.75 -2.98
C PHE A 120 -5.94 15.43 -2.68
N SER A 121 -7.18 15.31 -3.16
CA SER A 121 -8.04 14.15 -2.89
C SER A 121 -7.46 12.85 -3.48
N ILE A 122 -6.98 12.89 -4.72
CA ILE A 122 -6.36 11.75 -5.39
C ILE A 122 -5.11 11.28 -4.62
N ILE A 123 -4.19 12.21 -4.33
CA ILE A 123 -2.94 11.91 -3.64
C ILE A 123 -3.20 11.41 -2.23
N PHE A 124 -4.13 12.03 -1.51
CA PHE A 124 -4.52 11.63 -0.17
C PHE A 124 -5.01 10.18 -0.16
N ILE A 125 -5.96 9.82 -1.03
CA ILE A 125 -6.53 8.47 -1.08
C ILE A 125 -5.46 7.45 -1.48
N MET A 126 -4.69 7.72 -2.54
CA MET A 126 -3.67 6.79 -3.02
C MET A 126 -2.57 6.57 -1.98
N THR A 127 -2.09 7.64 -1.36
CA THR A 127 -1.07 7.55 -0.30
C THR A 127 -1.63 6.84 0.94
N LEU A 128 -2.88 7.11 1.32
CA LEU A 128 -3.52 6.45 2.45
C LEU A 128 -3.63 4.94 2.20
N LEU A 129 -4.11 4.53 1.02
CA LEU A 129 -4.22 3.11 0.64
C LEU A 129 -2.85 2.43 0.66
N PHE A 130 -1.83 3.08 0.08
CA PHE A 130 -0.48 2.55 0.06
C PHE A 130 0.10 2.37 1.47
N LEU A 131 -0.06 3.37 2.34
CA LEU A 131 0.43 3.31 3.71
C LEU A 131 -0.31 2.27 4.55
N VAL A 132 -1.64 2.16 4.41
CA VAL A 132 -2.44 1.13 5.10
C VAL A 132 -2.03 -0.27 4.65
N THR A 133 -1.84 -0.47 3.35
CA THR A 133 -1.36 -1.74 2.78
C THR A 133 -0.01 -2.11 3.41
N LYS A 134 0.93 -1.17 3.45
CA LYS A 134 2.26 -1.38 4.04
C LYS A 134 2.22 -1.65 5.54
N GLU A 135 1.35 -0.96 6.28
CA GLU A 135 1.19 -1.15 7.73
C GLU A 135 0.56 -2.51 8.09
N LEU A 136 -0.28 -3.05 7.20
CA LEU A 136 -0.90 -4.36 7.37
C LEU A 136 -0.01 -5.51 6.88
N ASP A 137 0.93 -5.23 5.97
CA ASP A 137 1.93 -6.16 5.46
C ASP A 137 3.09 -6.36 6.45
N ASN A 138 3.49 -5.31 7.19
CA ASN A 138 4.54 -5.42 8.20
C ASN A 138 3.97 -5.65 9.62
N TYR A 139 3.80 -6.92 9.99
CA TYR A 139 3.24 -7.32 11.29
C TYR A 139 4.04 -6.84 12.51
N GLU A 140 5.36 -6.76 12.40
CA GLU A 140 6.25 -6.34 13.50
C GLU A 140 6.08 -4.86 13.84
N SER A 141 5.92 -4.03 12.81
CA SER A 141 5.70 -2.59 12.95
C SER A 141 4.22 -2.24 13.20
N SER A 142 3.30 -3.15 12.86
CA SER A 142 1.88 -2.90 12.90
C SER A 142 1.38 -2.79 14.34
N ILE A 143 0.84 -1.62 14.69
CA ILE A 143 0.23 -1.37 16.00
C ILE A 143 -0.92 -2.35 16.32
N TRP A 144 -1.57 -2.89 15.28
CA TRP A 144 -2.73 -3.78 15.41
C TRP A 144 -2.34 -5.21 15.80
N PHE A 145 -1.16 -5.67 15.37
CA PHE A 145 -0.66 -7.02 15.61
C PHE A 145 0.29 -7.07 16.79
N ARG A 146 1.21 -6.09 16.89
CA ARG A 146 2.21 -6.04 17.97
C ARG A 146 1.58 -6.02 19.35
N ALA A 147 0.51 -5.25 19.55
CA ALA A 147 -0.16 -5.13 20.84
C ALA A 147 -0.91 -6.40 21.28
N LYS A 148 -1.19 -7.33 20.37
CA LYS A 148 -1.97 -8.55 20.64
C LYS A 148 -1.13 -9.83 20.64
N THR A 149 0.08 -9.75 20.11
CA THR A 149 0.98 -10.90 19.98
C THR A 149 1.83 -11.01 21.25
N PRO A 150 1.95 -12.21 21.86
CA PRO A 150 2.86 -12.41 23.00
C PRO A 150 4.27 -11.94 22.66
N GLU A 151 4.94 -11.23 23.59
CA GLU A 151 6.27 -10.67 23.34
C GLU A 151 7.28 -11.77 22.97
N GLU A 152 7.21 -12.90 23.65
CA GLU A 152 8.07 -14.07 23.43
C GLU A 152 8.00 -14.64 22.00
N TRP A 153 6.92 -14.40 21.24
CA TRP A 153 6.80 -14.91 19.86
C TRP A 153 7.64 -14.12 18.86
N TRP A 154 7.98 -12.88 19.17
CA TRP A 154 8.79 -12.03 18.30
C TRP A 154 10.26 -12.41 18.34
N ASP A 155 10.72 -12.95 19.48
CA ASP A 155 12.12 -13.33 19.69
C ASP A 155 12.46 -14.73 19.16
N ILE A 156 11.47 -15.47 18.65
CA ILE A 156 11.68 -16.83 18.13
C ILE A 156 12.24 -16.78 16.72
N ASP A 157 13.40 -17.43 16.56
CA ASP A 157 14.02 -17.72 15.28
C ASP A 157 13.25 -18.84 14.56
N ILE A 158 12.76 -18.53 13.35
CA ILE A 158 11.91 -19.44 12.55
C ILE A 158 12.67 -20.70 12.18
N GLU A 159 13.90 -20.55 11.67
CA GLU A 159 14.70 -21.68 11.17
C GLU A 159 15.04 -22.63 12.32
N GLU A 160 15.43 -22.09 13.47
CA GLU A 160 15.73 -22.87 14.65
C GLU A 160 14.49 -23.61 15.18
N HIS A 161 13.33 -22.94 15.23
CA HIS A 161 12.08 -23.52 15.69
C HIS A 161 11.64 -24.72 14.83
N PHE A 162 11.57 -24.53 13.51
CA PHE A 162 11.15 -25.61 12.61
C PHE A 162 12.18 -26.75 12.53
N ARG A 163 13.49 -26.45 12.56
CA ARG A 163 14.53 -27.49 12.63
C ARG A 163 14.42 -28.35 13.89
N LYS A 164 14.16 -27.75 15.06
CA LYS A 164 13.96 -28.50 16.32
C LYS A 164 12.73 -29.39 16.24
N LYS A 165 11.65 -28.88 15.66
CA LYS A 165 10.39 -29.61 15.51
C LYS A 165 10.56 -30.85 14.61
N ASP A 166 11.23 -30.70 13.48
CA ASP A 166 11.50 -31.81 12.55
C ASP A 166 12.37 -32.90 13.18
N ALA A 167 13.40 -32.50 13.95
CA ALA A 167 14.26 -33.43 14.68
C ALA A 167 13.50 -34.26 15.73
N LEU A 168 12.54 -33.66 16.43
CA LEU A 168 11.71 -34.35 17.42
C LEU A 168 10.72 -35.32 16.76
N GLN A 169 10.16 -34.96 15.60
CA GLN A 169 9.28 -35.86 14.85
C GLN A 169 10.03 -37.08 14.31
N GLY A 170 11.24 -36.88 13.77
CA GLY A 170 12.08 -37.99 13.30
C GLY A 170 12.54 -38.97 14.38
N GLN A 171 12.61 -38.55 15.65
CA GLN A 171 12.89 -39.43 16.79
C GLN A 171 11.67 -40.24 17.25
N SER A 172 10.45 -39.79 16.96
CA SER A 172 9.22 -40.49 17.34
C SER A 172 8.84 -41.63 16.39
N GLU A 173 9.45 -41.66 15.20
CA GLU A 173 9.24 -42.69 14.16
C GLU A 173 10.27 -43.83 14.20
N GLN A 174 11.27 -43.74 15.08
CA GLN A 174 12.30 -44.77 15.33
C GLN A 174 11.98 -45.59 16.57
#